data_AF-A0A1X7A686-F1
#
_entry.id   AF-A0A1X7A686-F1
#
_cell.length_a   1.000
_cell.length_b   1.000
_cell.length_c   1.000
_cell.angle_alpha   90.00
_cell.angle_beta   90.00
_cell.angle_gamma   90.00
#
_symmetry.space_group_name_H-M   'P 1'
#
loop_
_entity.id
_entity.type
_entity.pdbx_description
1 polymer ?
#
loop_
_entity_poly.entity_id
_entity_poly.type
_entity_poly.pdbx_seq_one_letter_code
_entity_poly.pdbx_strand_id
1 'polypeptide(L)'
;MGLRIKELRLARGWTQTDLAEKSRMSRSQLSMIESEARTANTLRLNAIASALDVRIEDLFASPASENQRIAELLQKLSPEDKAALIRFAEALASK
;
A
#
# COMPACT_ATOMS: atom_id res chain seq x y z
N MET A 1 -5.98 -0.66 11.06
CA MET A 1 -5.13 -0.30 9.92
C MET A 1 -4.29 -1.52 9.60
N GLY A 2 -4.46 -2.09 8.41
CA GLY A 2 -3.70 -3.26 7.98
C GLY A 2 -2.29 -2.90 7.53
N LEU A 3 -1.39 -3.87 7.53
CA LEU A 3 -0.05 -3.71 6.97
C LEU A 3 -0.04 -4.19 5.52
N ARG A 4 0.53 -3.41 4.61
CA ARG A 4 0.64 -3.76 3.18
C ARG A 4 2.00 -4.36 2.80
N ILE A 5 2.68 -4.99 3.77
CA ILE A 5 4.01 -5.59 3.60
C ILE A 5 4.01 -6.64 2.47
N LYS A 6 2.97 -7.47 2.40
CA LYS A 6 2.82 -8.50 1.36
C LYS A 6 2.78 -7.89 -0.05
N GLU A 7 2.05 -6.80 -0.23
CA GLU A 7 1.98 -6.10 -1.52
C GLU A 7 3.34 -5.56 -1.93
N LEU A 8 4.01 -4.84 -1.03
CA LEU A 8 5.32 -4.24 -1.27
C LEU A 8 6.38 -5.30 -1.61
N ARG A 9 6.34 -6.44 -0.92
CA ARG A 9 7.20 -7.59 -1.20
C ARG A 9 6.94 -8.16 -2.60
N LEU A 10 5.68 -8.39 -2.95
CA LEU A 10 5.30 -8.96 -4.25
C LEU A 10 5.62 -8.02 -5.40
N ALA A 11 5.49 -6.70 -5.21
CA ALA A 11 5.87 -5.69 -6.20
C ALA A 11 7.37 -5.73 -6.55
N ARG A 12 8.21 -6.24 -5.64
CA ARG A 12 9.64 -6.49 -5.86
C ARG A 12 9.96 -7.88 -6.42
N GLY A 13 8.94 -8.73 -6.63
CA GLY A 13 9.13 -10.13 -7.06
C GLY A 13 9.74 -11.03 -5.99
N TRP A 14 9.66 -10.65 -4.71
CA TRP A 14 10.30 -11.37 -3.60
C TRP A 14 9.39 -12.42 -2.97
N THR A 15 9.97 -13.53 -2.53
CA THR A 15 9.34 -14.52 -1.65
C THR A 15 9.39 -14.07 -0.18
N GLN A 16 8.60 -14.71 0.68
CA GLN A 16 8.69 -14.47 2.13
C GLN A 16 10.09 -14.79 2.69
N THR A 17 10.80 -15.76 2.11
CA THR A 17 12.17 -16.08 2.52
C THR A 17 13.10 -14.91 2.21
N ASP A 18 12.99 -14.33 1.00
CA ASP A 18 13.84 -13.21 0.58
C ASP A 18 13.69 -11.99 1.50
N LEU A 19 12.44 -11.60 1.82
CA LEU A 19 12.21 -10.47 2.71
C LEU A 19 12.63 -10.80 4.15
N ALA A 20 12.42 -12.04 4.61
CA ALA A 20 12.83 -12.45 5.95
C ALA A 20 14.36 -12.37 6.12
N GLU A 21 15.13 -12.86 5.15
CA GLU A 21 16.59 -12.74 5.14
C GLU A 21 17.04 -11.27 5.15
N LYS A 22 16.48 -10.44 4.27
CA LYS A 22 16.82 -9.01 4.16
C LYS A 22 16.46 -8.21 5.42
N SER A 23 15.38 -8.57 6.10
CA SER A 23 14.93 -7.94 7.35
C SER A 23 15.53 -8.59 8.61
N ARG A 24 16.38 -9.62 8.47
CA ARG A 24 16.98 -10.38 9.57
C ARG A 24 15.93 -11.01 10.50
N MET A 25 14.90 -11.61 9.92
CA MET A 25 13.80 -12.28 10.60
C MET A 25 13.67 -13.73 10.13
N SER A 26 12.95 -14.56 10.87
CA SER A 26 12.59 -15.88 10.36
C SER A 26 11.41 -15.78 9.37
N ARG A 27 11.36 -16.67 8.37
CA ARG A 27 10.22 -16.75 7.43
C ARG A 27 8.88 -16.91 8.16
N SER A 28 8.86 -17.69 9.24
CA SER A 28 7.66 -17.89 10.07
C SER A 28 7.22 -16.59 10.76
N GLN A 29 8.15 -15.82 11.32
CA GLN A 29 7.84 -14.52 11.90
C GLN A 29 7.28 -13.55 10.85
N LEU A 30 7.90 -13.49 9.67
CA LEU A 30 7.40 -12.64 8.59
C LEU A 30 6.00 -13.07 8.15
N SER A 31 5.75 -14.38 7.99
CA SER A 31 4.45 -14.90 7.60
C SER A 31 3.35 -14.51 8.59
N MET A 32 3.61 -14.59 9.90
CA MET A 32 2.63 -14.18 10.91
C MET A 32 2.36 -12.67 10.92
N ILE A 33 3.36 -11.86 10.56
CA ILE A 33 3.19 -10.41 10.42
C ILE A 33 2.36 -10.08 9.18
N GLU A 34 2.66 -10.71 8.04
CA GLU A 34 1.91 -10.51 6.79
C GLU A 34 0.46 -10.98 6.87
N SER A 35 0.17 -11.99 7.71
CA SER A 35 -1.19 -12.49 7.92
C SER A 35 -1.94 -11.81 9.07
N GLU A 36 -1.36 -10.75 9.66
CA GLU A 36 -1.88 -10.03 10.83
C GLU A 36 -2.12 -10.90 12.07
N ALA A 37 -1.59 -12.14 12.08
CA ALA A 37 -1.69 -13.06 13.21
C ALA A 37 -0.79 -12.63 14.38
N ARG A 38 0.17 -11.73 14.13
CA ARG A 38 1.02 -11.14 15.15
C ARG A 38 1.31 -9.66 14.87
N THR A 39 1.09 -8.82 15.88
CA THR A 39 1.49 -7.41 15.83
C THR A 39 3.02 -7.29 15.79
N ALA A 40 3.54 -6.66 14.74
CA ALA A 40 4.96 -6.29 14.66
C ALA A 40 5.24 -5.08 15.57
N ASN A 41 6.36 -5.11 16.28
CA ASN A 41 6.82 -3.95 17.03
C ASN A 41 7.59 -2.99 16.11
N THR A 42 7.84 -1.78 16.59
CA THR A 42 8.53 -0.72 15.84
C THR A 42 9.91 -1.16 15.31
N LEU A 43 10.65 -1.97 16.08
CA LEU A 43 11.94 -2.51 15.63
C LEU A 43 11.80 -3.36 14.35
N ARG A 44 10.83 -4.27 14.33
CA ARG A 44 10.56 -5.14 13.17
C ARG A 44 10.02 -4.35 11.99
N LEU A 45 9.13 -3.39 12.23
CA LEU A 45 8.61 -2.53 11.18
C LEU A 45 9.72 -1.71 10.52
N ASN A 46 10.66 -1.16 11.29
CA ASN A 46 11.83 -0.47 10.73
C ASN A 46 12.72 -1.41 9.92
N ALA A 47 12.97 -2.63 10.40
CA ALA A 47 13.77 -3.60 9.66
C ALA A 47 13.11 -4.00 8.33
N ILE A 48 11.78 -4.17 8.31
CA ILE A 48 11.02 -4.48 7.10
C ILE A 48 10.99 -3.28 6.14
N ALA A 49 10.76 -2.06 6.64
CA ALA A 49 10.77 -0.83 5.83
C ALA A 49 12.14 -0.62 5.17
N SER A 50 13.22 -0.77 5.94
CA SER A 50 14.60 -0.67 5.43
C SER A 50 14.91 -1.76 4.40
N ALA A 51 14.48 -3.01 4.62
CA ALA A 51 14.67 -4.10 3.68
C ALA A 51 13.90 -3.87 2.35
N LEU A 52 12.73 -3.25 2.43
CA LEU A 52 11.90 -2.89 1.28
C LEU A 52 12.27 -1.54 0.66
N ASP A 53 13.23 -0.83 1.23
CA ASP A 53 13.64 0.53 0.83
C ASP A 53 12.44 1.48 0.65
N VAL A 54 11.62 1.54 1.70
CA VAL A 54 10.45 2.43 1.83
C VAL A 54 10.46 3.09 3.20
N ARG A 55 9.64 4.13 3.39
CA ARG A 55 9.46 4.71 4.72
C ARG A 55 8.53 3.81 5.55
N ILE A 56 8.65 3.90 6.87
CA ILE A 56 7.82 3.08 7.77
C ILE A 56 6.32 3.37 7.59
N GLU A 57 5.94 4.60 7.23
CA GLU A 57 4.55 4.96 6.96
C GLU A 57 3.97 4.22 5.75
N ASP A 58 4.82 3.91 4.77
CA ASP A 58 4.42 3.22 3.54
C ASP A 58 4.07 1.74 3.80
N LEU A 59 4.47 1.18 4.94
CA LEU A 59 4.08 -0.17 5.36
C LEU A 59 2.61 -0.26 5.79
N PHE A 60 2.00 0.86 6.13
CA PHE A 60 0.60 0.90 6.52
C PHE A 60 -0.26 1.02 5.28
N ALA A 61 -1.33 0.23 5.21
CA ALA A 61 -2.41 0.49 4.28
C ALA A 61 -3.03 1.82 4.68
N SER A 62 -2.60 2.90 4.04
CA SER A 62 -3.39 4.13 4.04
C SER A 62 -4.70 3.76 3.34
N PRO A 63 -5.88 4.07 3.91
CA PRO A 63 -7.07 4.08 3.07
C PRO A 63 -6.68 4.98 1.91
N ALA A 64 -6.68 4.44 0.67
CA ALA A 64 -6.31 5.23 -0.49
C ALA A 64 -7.04 6.55 -0.33
N SER A 65 -6.28 7.66 -0.21
CA SER A 65 -6.91 8.96 -0.03
C SER A 65 -7.98 9.08 -1.10
N GLU A 66 -9.12 9.69 -0.81
CA GLU A 66 -10.20 9.79 -1.79
C GLU A 66 -9.64 10.32 -3.12
N ASN A 67 -8.66 11.22 -3.05
CA ASN A 67 -7.84 11.71 -4.16
C ASN A 67 -7.11 10.61 -4.95
N GLN A 68 -6.43 9.67 -4.28
CA GLN A 68 -5.75 8.54 -4.93
C GLN A 68 -6.75 7.62 -5.64
N ARG A 69 -7.86 7.30 -4.98
CA ARG A 69 -8.90 6.45 -5.57
C ARG A 69 -9.58 7.13 -6.77
N ILE A 70 -9.83 8.43 -6.67
CA ILE A 70 -10.35 9.26 -7.77
C ILE A 70 -9.35 9.25 -8.94
N ALA A 71 -8.05 9.45 -8.68
CA ALA A 71 -7.02 9.43 -9.71
C ALA A 71 -6.94 8.08 -10.45
N GLU A 72 -7.02 6.97 -9.73
CA GLU A 72 -7.03 5.62 -10.32
C GLU A 72 -8.27 5.36 -11.19
N LEU A 73 -9.45 5.82 -10.74
CA LEU A 73 -10.67 5.71 -11.52
C LEU A 73 -10.59 6.57 -12.78
N LEU A 74 -10.11 7.80 -12.67
CA LEU A 74 -9.90 8.71 -13.80
C LEU A 74 -9.04 8.08 -14.89
N GLN A 75 -7.96 7.36 -14.55
CA GLN A 75 -7.12 6.73 -15.58
C GLN A 75 -7.87 5.70 -16.44
N LYS A 76 -8.86 5.01 -15.86
CA LYS A 76 -9.63 3.93 -16.52
C LYS A 76 -10.85 4.44 -17.30
N LEU A 77 -11.26 5.68 -17.11
CA LEU A 77 -12.43 6.25 -17.77
C LEU A 77 -12.13 6.62 -19.22
N SER A 78 -13.14 6.43 -20.07
CA SER A 78 -13.16 6.96 -21.44
C SER A 78 -13.06 8.49 -21.44
N PRO A 79 -12.60 9.12 -22.54
CA PRO A 79 -12.64 10.57 -22.68
C PRO A 79 -14.04 11.16 -22.43
N GLU A 80 -15.09 10.47 -22.88
CA GLU A 80 -16.48 10.87 -22.73
C GLU A 80 -16.91 10.87 -21.26
N ASP A 81 -16.58 9.81 -20.52
CA ASP A 81 -16.91 9.69 -19.09
C ASP A 81 -16.12 10.69 -18.23
N LYS A 82 -14.85 10.96 -18.58
CA LYS A 82 -14.05 12.01 -17.95
C LYS A 82 -14.71 13.38 -18.11
N ALA A 83 -15.16 13.70 -19.33
CA ALA A 83 -15.81 14.97 -19.60
C ALA A 83 -17.13 15.11 -18.81
N ALA A 84 -17.90 14.02 -18.67
CA ALA A 84 -19.10 14.02 -17.84
C ALA A 84 -18.80 14.26 -16.36
N LEU A 85 -17.76 13.60 -15.83
CA LEU A 85 -17.34 13.76 -14.44
C LEU A 85 -16.86 15.19 -14.13
N ILE A 86 -16.08 15.79 -15.03
CA ILE A 86 -15.60 17.18 -14.88
C ILE A 86 -16.79 18.15 -14.77
N ARG A 87 -17.76 18.05 -15.70
CA ARG A 87 -18.97 18.91 -15.67
C ARG A 87 -19.73 18.78 -14.35
N PHE A 88 -19.84 17.55 -13.82
CA PHE A 88 -20.51 17.30 -12.55
C PHE A 88 -19.73 17.90 -11.37
N ALA A 89 -18.40 17.76 -11.34
CA ALA A 89 -17.55 18.33 -10.31
C ALA A 89 -17.61 19.87 -10.29
N GLU A 90 -17.60 20.52 -11.47
CA GLU A 90 -17.76 21.97 -11.60
C GLU A 90 -19.13 22.45 -11.07
N ALA A 91 -20.20 21.72 -11.38
CA ALA A 91 -21.54 22.03 -10.88
C ALA A 91 -21.64 21.90 -9.35
N LEU A 92 -20.95 20.94 -8.75
CA LEU A 92 -20.88 20.78 -7.29
C LEU A 92 -20.05 21.88 -6.63
N ALA A 93 -18.92 22.28 -7.23
CA ALA A 93 -18.03 23.30 -6.69
C ALA A 93 -18.58 24.72 -6.79
N SER A 94 -19.59 24.94 -7.64
CA SER A 94 -20.26 26.23 -7.83
C SER A 94 -21.45 26.47 -6.89
N LYS A 95 -21.71 25.55 -5.95
CA LYS A 95 -22.67 25.70 -4.85
C LYS A 95 -21.98 26.19 -3.58
#